data_AF-A0A076HYD5-F1
#
_entry.id   AF-A0A076HYD5-F1
#
_cell.length_a   1.000
_cell.length_b   1.000
_cell.length_c   1.000
_cell.angle_alpha   90.00
_cell.angle_beta   90.00
_cell.angle_gamma   90.00
#
_symmetry.space_group_name_H-M   'P 1'
#
loop_
_entity.id
_entity.type
_entity.pdbx_description
1 polymer ?
#
loop_
_entity_poly.entity_id
_entity_poly.type
_entity_poly.pdbx_seq_one_letter_code
_entity_poly.pdbx_strand_id
1 'polypeptide(L)'
;MDSHKLLIELTLVPAGRHIAFSKEMLEKVHVYRRVGTEGDAWQQVATNARSPFIDTESFPAGTTLEYHVQHFNQQDVYEGHSNIVRTTLR
;
A
#
# COMPACT_ATOMS: atom_id res chain seq x y z
N MET A 1 -1.64 -22.85 13.69
CA MET A 1 -0.96 -21.71 13.06
C MET A 1 -2.05 -20.75 12.67
N ASP A 2 -2.16 -19.62 13.37
CA ASP A 2 -3.02 -18.54 12.91
C ASP A 2 -2.46 -18.06 11.58
N SER A 3 -3.29 -18.08 10.54
CA SER A 3 -2.90 -17.61 9.22
C SER A 3 -2.71 -16.10 9.31
N HIS A 4 -1.46 -15.63 9.24
CA HIS A 4 -1.15 -14.21 9.23
C HIS A 4 -1.86 -13.55 8.04
N LYS A 5 -2.85 -12.69 8.30
CA LYS A 5 -3.61 -12.02 7.25
C LYS A 5 -2.89 -10.74 6.85
N LEU A 6 -2.39 -10.72 5.62
CA LEU A 6 -1.82 -9.53 4.97
C LEU A 6 -2.95 -8.60 4.51
N LEU A 7 -3.26 -7.57 5.30
CA LEU A 7 -4.37 -6.65 5.06
C LEU A 7 -3.89 -5.23 4.87
N ILE A 8 -4.60 -4.48 4.03
CA ILE A 8 -4.42 -3.05 3.81
C ILE A 8 -5.77 -2.33 3.85
N GLU A 9 -5.76 -1.14 4.44
CA GLU A 9 -6.87 -0.20 4.51
C GLU A 9 -6.43 1.17 3.98
N LEU A 10 -7.35 1.84 3.29
CA LEU A 10 -7.14 3.15 2.69
C LEU A 10 -8.18 4.14 3.22
N THR A 11 -7.70 5.24 3.81
CA THR A 11 -8.54 6.36 4.24
C THR A 11 -8.03 7.66 3.61
N LEU A 12 -8.93 8.47 3.05
CA LEU A 12 -8.59 9.82 2.58
C LEU A 12 -8.63 10.80 3.77
N VAL A 13 -7.53 11.51 4.00
CA VAL A 13 -7.41 12.54 5.04
C VAL A 13 -6.88 13.84 4.43
N PRO A 14 -7.00 15.00 5.09
CA PRO A 14 -6.49 16.27 4.54
C PRO A 14 -4.99 16.23 4.19
N ALA A 15 -4.20 15.43 4.91
CA ALA A 15 -2.77 15.27 4.67
C ALA A 15 -2.42 14.36 3.49
N GLY A 16 -3.38 13.62 2.92
CA GLY A 16 -3.13 12.70 1.80
C GLY A 16 -3.90 11.38 1.91
N ARG A 17 -3.38 10.33 1.25
CA ARG A 17 -3.93 8.97 1.35
C ARG A 17 -3.26 8.26 2.51
N HIS A 18 -4.02 7.99 3.56
CA HIS A 18 -3.57 7.25 4.71
C HIS A 18 -3.71 5.75 4.46
N ILE A 19 -2.57 5.06 4.40
CA ILE A 19 -2.41 3.64 4.09
C ILE A 19 -2.04 2.90 5.37
N ALA A 20 -2.99 2.20 5.97
CA ALA A 20 -2.76 1.34 7.12
C ALA A 20 -2.65 -0.12 6.65
N PHE A 21 -1.70 -0.86 7.18
CA PHE A 21 -1.50 -2.28 6.84
C PHE A 21 -1.08 -3.10 8.06
N SER A 22 -1.42 -4.38 8.04
CA SER A 22 -0.90 -5.37 9.00
C SER A 22 0.58 -5.59 8.74
N LYS A 23 1.33 -6.02 9.77
CA LYS A 23 2.75 -6.36 9.67
C LYS A 23 3.18 -7.10 10.93
N GLU A 24 3.98 -8.14 10.81
CA GLU A 24 4.63 -8.78 11.96
C GLU A 24 5.88 -8.02 12.43
N MET A 25 6.33 -8.40 13.63
CA MET A 25 7.57 -7.86 14.16
C MET A 25 8.71 -8.20 13.20
N LEU A 26 9.49 -7.18 12.81
CA LEU A 26 10.68 -7.28 11.95
C LEU A 26 10.44 -7.48 10.43
N GLU A 27 9.21 -7.68 9.96
CA GLU A 27 8.92 -7.67 8.51
C GLU A 27 9.27 -6.32 7.88
N LYS A 28 9.73 -6.35 6.64
CA LYS A 28 9.88 -5.18 5.78
C LYS A 28 8.63 -5.10 4.89
N VAL A 29 8.02 -3.94 4.82
CA VAL A 29 6.83 -3.73 3.98
C VAL A 29 7.12 -2.66 2.94
N HIS A 30 6.76 -2.91 1.69
CA HIS A 30 6.88 -1.96 0.58
C HIS A 30 5.49 -1.58 0.09
N VAL A 31 5.25 -0.28 -0.08
CA VAL A 31 3.95 0.23 -0.54
C VAL A 31 4.02 0.47 -2.03
N TYR A 32 3.06 -0.08 -2.76
CA TYR A 32 2.93 0.08 -4.20
C TYR A 32 1.63 0.80 -4.51
N ARG A 33 1.68 1.65 -5.54
CA ARG A 33 0.53 2.39 -6.07
C ARG A 33 0.49 2.24 -7.58
N ARG A 34 -0.69 2.14 -8.17
CA ARG A 34 -0.88 2.40 -9.60
C ARG A 34 -1.93 3.48 -9.81
N VAL A 35 -1.76 4.24 -10.89
CA VAL A 35 -2.68 5.28 -11.33
C VAL A 35 -3.48 4.70 -12.50
N GLY A 36 -4.80 4.70 -12.41
CA GLY A 36 -5.68 4.13 -13.44
C GLY A 36 -6.30 2.80 -13.05
N THR A 37 -6.31 1.85 -13.99
CA THR A 37 -7.06 0.58 -13.87
C THR A 37 -6.18 -0.65 -14.15
N GLU A 38 -6.81 -1.82 -14.22
CA GLU A 38 -6.13 -3.08 -14.47
C GLU A 38 -5.32 -3.05 -15.78
N GLY A 39 -4.03 -3.36 -15.69
CA GLY A 39 -3.07 -3.27 -16.80
C GLY A 39 -2.01 -2.18 -16.62
N ASP A 40 -2.26 -1.17 -15.79
CA ASP A 40 -1.29 -0.12 -15.50
C ASP A 40 -0.17 -0.63 -14.57
N ALA A 41 1.04 -0.09 -14.76
CA ALA A 41 2.22 -0.47 -14.00
C ALA A 41 2.13 -0.03 -12.54
N TRP A 42 2.55 -0.91 -11.63
CA TRP A 42 2.72 -0.59 -10.21
C TRP A 42 4.02 0.17 -9.97
N GLN A 43 3.91 1.30 -9.28
CA GLN A 43 5.02 2.10 -8.79
C GLN A 43 5.25 1.81 -7.31
N GLN A 44 6.48 1.52 -6.90
CA GLN A 44 6.86 1.48 -5.50
C GLN A 44 6.94 2.91 -4.95
N VAL A 45 6.04 3.27 -4.04
CA VAL A 45 5.95 4.62 -3.46
C VAL A 45 6.60 4.73 -2.08
N ALA A 46 6.82 3.59 -1.40
CA ALA A 46 7.59 3.56 -0.16
C ALA A 46 8.33 2.24 0.01
N THR A 47 9.56 2.32 0.52
CA THR A 47 10.41 1.17 0.86
C THR A 47 10.51 1.06 2.38
N ASN A 48 10.42 -0.16 2.90
CA ASN A 48 10.41 -0.49 4.34
C ASN A 48 9.51 0.47 5.17
N ALA A 49 8.28 0.66 4.70
CA ALA A 49 7.33 1.60 5.25
C ALA A 49 6.88 1.21 6.66
N ARG A 50 6.59 2.23 7.47
CA ARG A 50 5.85 2.05 8.72
C ARG A 50 4.35 2.15 8.46
N SER A 51 3.57 1.44 9.26
CA SER A 51 2.12 1.53 9.26
C SER A 51 1.68 2.48 10.39
N PRO A 52 0.86 3.51 10.10
CA PRO A 52 0.40 3.90 8.77
C PRO A 52 1.46 4.67 7.96
N PHE A 53 1.36 4.55 6.63
CA PHE A 53 2.08 5.37 5.66
C PHE A 53 1.12 6.40 5.06
N ILE A 54 1.58 7.64 4.84
CA ILE A 54 0.78 8.68 4.18
C ILE A 54 1.40 8.97 2.82
N ASP A 55 0.66 8.66 1.75
CA ASP A 55 1.02 9.08 0.40
C ASP A 55 0.51 10.50 0.15
N THR A 56 1.44 11.42 -0.07
CA THR A 56 1.19 12.87 -0.22
C THR A 56 1.29 13.36 -1.66
N GLU A 57 1.54 12.48 -2.63
CA GLU A 57 1.74 12.90 -4.02
C GLU A 57 0.47 13.52 -4.61
N SER A 58 0.58 14.65 -5.31
CA SER A 58 -0.59 15.33 -5.86
C SER A 58 -1.08 14.68 -7.15
N PHE A 59 -2.40 14.52 -7.27
CA PHE A 59 -3.06 13.99 -8.46
C PHE A 59 -4.26 14.87 -8.84
N PRO A 60 -4.61 14.94 -10.14
CA PRO A 60 -5.83 15.60 -10.57
C PRO A 60 -7.09 14.96 -9.95
N ALA A 61 -8.13 15.75 -9.71
CA ALA A 61 -9.46 15.24 -9.35
C ALA A 61 -9.99 14.27 -10.42
N GLY A 62 -10.74 13.26 -9.99
CA GLY A 62 -11.18 12.15 -10.84
C GLY A 62 -10.14 11.05 -11.06
N THR A 63 -8.91 11.22 -10.58
CA THR A 63 -7.87 10.18 -10.68
C THR A 63 -8.23 9.00 -9.78
N THR A 64 -8.24 7.79 -10.35
CA THR A 64 -8.34 6.54 -9.61
C THR A 64 -6.95 6.05 -9.23
N LEU A 65 -6.78 5.73 -7.95
CA LEU A 65 -5.56 5.18 -7.39
C LEU A 65 -5.85 3.85 -6.74
N GLU A 66 -4.94 2.91 -6.93
CA GLU A 66 -4.98 1.61 -6.26
C GLU A 66 -3.69 1.37 -5.51
N TYR A 67 -3.79 0.65 -4.39
CA TYR A 67 -2.69 0.34 -3.50
C TYR A 67 -2.70 -1.12 -3.10
N HIS A 68 -1.50 -1.68 -2.96
CA HIS A 68 -1.25 -2.89 -2.21
C HIS A 68 0.09 -2.74 -1.48
N VAL A 69 0.34 -3.60 -0.51
CA VAL A 69 1.66 -3.72 0.11
C VAL A 69 2.26 -5.10 -0.14
N GLN A 70 3.57 -5.15 -0.27
CA GLN A 70 4.33 -6.40 -0.33
C GLN A 70 5.13 -6.57 0.96
N HIS A 71 5.13 -7.79 1.48
CA HIS A 71 5.82 -8.18 2.71
C HIS A 71 7.06 -8.98 2.38
N PHE A 72 8.11 -8.69 3.12
CA PHE A 72 9.39 -9.37 3.04
C PHE A 72 9.91 -9.63 4.44
N ASN A 73 10.61 -10.75 4.61
CA ASN A 73 11.32 -10.98 5.87
C ASN A 73 12.59 -10.11 5.97
N GLN A 74 13.35 -10.30 7.06
CA GLN A 74 14.56 -9.52 7.31
C GLN A 74 15.65 -9.74 6.25
N GLN A 75 15.65 -10.89 5.56
CA GLN A 75 16.58 -11.27 4.51
C GLN A 75 16.10 -10.84 3.10
N ASP A 76 15.08 -9.99 3.02
CA ASP A 76 14.49 -9.51 1.75
C ASP A 76 13.85 -10.63 0.91
N VAL A 77 13.45 -11.74 1.54
CA VAL A 77 12.66 -12.78 0.88
C VAL A 77 11.20 -12.37 0.88
N TYR A 78 10.57 -12.41 -0.29
CA TYR A 78 9.15 -12.10 -0.47
C TYR A 78 8.24 -13.13 0.20
N GLU A 79 7.29 -12.67 1.00
CA GLU A 79 6.37 -13.50 1.77
C GLU A 79 4.91 -13.40 1.30
N GLY A 80 4.56 -12.34 0.57
CA GLY A 80 3.23 -12.15 0.03
C GLY A 80 2.85 -10.68 -0.16
N HIS A 81 1.62 -10.45 -0.61
CA HIS A 81 1.04 -9.12 -0.72
C HIS A 81 -0.36 -9.05 -0.11
N SER A 82 -0.77 -7.85 0.29
CA SER A 82 -2.12 -7.59 0.80
C SER A 82 -3.19 -7.73 -0.28
N ASN A 83 -4.46 -7.62 0.11
CA ASN A 83 -5.52 -7.25 -0.84
C ASN A 83 -5.21 -5.90 -1.54
N ILE A 84 -5.87 -5.64 -2.67
CA ILE A 84 -5.83 -4.32 -3.32
C ILE A 84 -6.96 -3.47 -2.75
N VAL A 85 -6.64 -2.21 -2.43
CA VAL A 85 -7.63 -1.16 -2.08
C VAL A 85 -7.58 -0.05 -3.11
N ARG A 86 -8.73 0.61 -3.33
CA ARG A 86 -8.87 1.64 -4.36
C ARG A 86 -9.64 2.86 -3.87
N THR A 87 -9.35 3.99 -4.48
CA THR A 87 -10.09 5.23 -4.28
C THR A 87 -10.09 6.06 -5.56
N THR A 88 -11.10 6.91 -5.73
CA THR A 88 -11.13 7.94 -6.77
C THR A 88 -11.14 9.29 -6.08
N LEU A 89 -10.16 10.13 -6.42
CA LEU A 89 -10.00 11.45 -5.82
C LEU A 89 -11.14 12.36 -6.27
N ARG A 90 -11.70 13.11 -5.33
CA ARG A 90 -12.78 14.08 -5.59
C ARG A 90 -12.21 15.46 -5.89
#